data_AF-A0AAN0K1E8-F1
#
_entry.id   AF-A0AAN0K1E8-F1
#
_cell.length_a   1.000
_cell.length_b   1.000
_cell.length_c   1.000
_cell.angle_alpha   90.00
_cell.angle_beta   90.00
_cell.angle_gamma   90.00
#
_symmetry.space_group_name_H-M   'P 1'
#
loop_
_entity.id
_entity.type
_entity.pdbx_description
1 polymer ?
#
loop_
_entity_poly.entity_id
_entity_poly.type
_entity_poly.pdbx_seq_one_letter_code
_entity_poly.pdbx_strand_id
1 'polypeptide(L)'
;MDEQCYCIVHNKSSASCTHCRSQCKVLESDDSYRCWFRDQLASSAGPAENDKGTQIKLDNDQSPDESPLLVKKPETDDLMKLFIDSAAHYMIIGIGLSVNVTDLTPLPHLTILNLIQVFQRWSDSNNDVTWAKILKVCQDFPNQLGKAEADINKFLLSPEARDKYLK
;
A
#
# COMPACT_ATOMS: atom_id res chain seq x y z
N MET A 1 3.46 -34.19 17.49
CA MET A 1 2.27 -33.53 16.94
C MET A 1 2.33 -32.12 17.47
N ASP A 2 2.55 -31.14 16.60
CA ASP A 2 2.70 -29.75 17.00
C ASP A 2 1.30 -29.13 17.11
N GLU A 3 0.86 -28.88 18.34
CA GLU A 3 -0.43 -28.25 18.62
C GLU A 3 -0.32 -26.76 18.25
N GLN A 4 -0.80 -26.41 17.05
CA GLN A 4 -0.83 -25.03 16.57
C GLN A 4 -1.93 -24.25 17.31
N CYS A 5 -1.53 -23.32 18.17
CA CYS A 5 -2.46 -22.37 18.78
C CYS A 5 -3.03 -21.42 17.72
N TYR A 6 -4.35 -21.30 17.65
CA TYR A 6 -5.03 -20.31 16.81
C TYR A 6 -6.18 -19.64 17.57
N CYS A 7 -6.48 -18.40 17.21
CA CYS A 7 -7.57 -17.62 17.78
C CYS A 7 -8.59 -17.29 16.68
N ILE A 8 -9.86 -17.53 16.95
CA ILE A 8 -10.96 -17.18 16.05
C ILE A 8 -11.48 -15.80 16.45
N VAL A 9 -11.40 -14.82 15.55
CA VAL A 9 -12.02 -13.50 15.73
C VAL A 9 -13.48 -13.59 15.32
N HIS A 10 -14.40 -13.35 16.25
CA HIS A 10 -15.84 -13.43 16.01
C HIS A 10 -16.45 -12.08 15.58
N ASN A 11 -15.90 -10.96 16.07
CA ASN A 11 -16.26 -9.61 15.63
C ASN A 11 -15.12 -8.60 15.97
N LYS A 12 -15.32 -7.30 15.67
CA LYS A 12 -14.34 -6.21 15.92
C LYS A 12 -13.88 -6.06 17.38
N SER A 13 -14.49 -6.76 18.34
CA SER A 13 -14.26 -6.61 19.77
C SER A 13 -14.15 -7.94 20.52
N SER A 14 -14.13 -9.08 19.82
CA SER A 14 -14.19 -10.41 20.42
C SER A 14 -13.41 -11.44 19.62
N ALA A 15 -12.46 -12.08 20.29
CA ALA A 15 -11.77 -13.27 19.81
C ALA A 15 -11.84 -14.37 20.88
N SER A 16 -11.93 -15.62 20.44
CA SER A 16 -11.87 -16.80 21.29
C SER A 16 -10.65 -17.64 20.90
N CYS A 17 -9.72 -17.82 21.82
CA CYS A 17 -8.52 -18.64 21.62
C CYS A 17 -8.72 -20.00 22.27
N THR A 18 -8.54 -21.08 21.50
CA THR A 18 -8.78 -22.43 22.01
C THR A 18 -7.46 -23.10 22.41
N HIS A 19 -7.37 -23.44 23.70
CA HIS A 19 -6.37 -24.32 24.32
C HIS A 19 -4.88 -23.91 24.28
N CYS A 20 -4.52 -22.82 24.98
CA CYS A 20 -3.16 -22.63 25.48
C CYS A 20 -3.01 -23.29 26.86
N ARG A 21 -2.09 -24.25 27.02
CA ARG A 21 -1.87 -24.95 28.31
C ARG A 21 -1.03 -24.15 29.32
N SER A 22 -0.47 -23.02 28.90
CA SER A 22 0.18 -22.02 29.74
C SER A 22 -0.74 -20.81 29.90
N GLN A 23 -0.89 -20.32 31.13
CA GLN A 23 -1.75 -19.18 31.45
C GLN A 23 -1.26 -17.92 30.72
N CYS A 24 -1.98 -17.49 29.69
CA CYS A 24 -1.85 -16.15 29.16
C CYS A 24 -2.24 -15.16 30.25
N LYS A 25 -1.25 -14.59 30.94
CA LYS A 25 -1.44 -13.30 31.61
C LYS A 25 -1.70 -12.28 30.51
N VAL A 26 -2.99 -12.00 30.27
CA VAL A 26 -3.41 -10.78 29.59
C VAL A 26 -2.88 -9.65 30.47
N LEU A 27 -1.75 -9.06 30.07
CA LEU A 27 -1.20 -7.91 30.76
C LEU A 27 -2.21 -6.77 30.61
N GLU A 28 -2.59 -6.23 31.75
CA GLU A 28 -3.49 -5.09 31.86
C GLU A 28 -2.86 -3.88 31.15
N SER A 29 -3.69 -3.11 30.45
CA SER A 29 -3.36 -1.74 30.02
C SER A 29 -2.09 -1.58 29.17
N ASP A 30 -2.17 -1.91 27.88
CA ASP A 30 -1.37 -1.20 26.88
C ASP A 30 -2.16 -0.98 25.59
N ASP A 31 -2.22 0.26 25.08
CA ASP A 31 -3.13 0.70 23.99
C ASP A 31 -2.76 0.14 22.60
N SER A 32 -1.74 -0.73 22.54
CA SER A 32 -1.19 -1.40 21.34
C SER A 32 -2.27 -2.04 20.43
N TYR A 33 -3.37 -2.53 21.01
CA TYR A 33 -4.47 -3.15 20.25
C TYR A 33 -5.42 -2.16 19.56
N ARG A 34 -5.27 -0.84 19.73
CA ARG A 34 -6.18 0.16 19.15
C ARG A 34 -5.78 0.65 17.75
N CYS A 35 -4.57 0.32 17.29
CA CYS A 35 -4.00 0.84 16.04
C CYS A 35 -4.61 0.26 14.76
N TRP A 36 -5.38 -0.84 14.82
CA TRP A 36 -5.88 -1.54 13.60
C TRP A 36 -7.32 -1.18 13.19
N PHE A 37 -8.03 -0.31 13.91
CA PHE A 37 -9.49 -0.15 13.73
C PHE A 37 -10.07 1.27 13.74
N ARG A 38 -9.26 2.35 13.72
CA ARG A 38 -9.79 3.71 13.99
C ARG A 38 -9.47 4.86 13.02
N ASP A 39 -9.42 4.60 11.71
CA ASP A 39 -9.35 5.67 10.69
C ASP A 39 -10.62 5.84 9.82
N GLN A 40 -11.79 5.33 10.26
CA GLN A 40 -13.05 5.50 9.50
C GLN A 40 -14.29 6.00 10.29
N LEU A 41 -14.15 6.43 11.55
CA LEU A 41 -15.23 7.15 12.25
C LEU A 41 -14.69 8.30 13.10
N ALA A 42 -14.46 9.44 12.44
CA ALA A 42 -14.26 10.73 13.08
C ALA A 42 -15.24 11.77 12.48
N SER A 43 -16.53 11.60 12.77
CA SER A 43 -17.53 12.64 12.56
C SER A 43 -18.50 12.69 13.75
N SER A 44 -18.69 13.90 14.29
CA SER A 44 -19.70 14.32 15.27
C SER A 44 -19.86 13.54 16.58
N ALA A 45 -19.25 14.06 17.66
CA ALA A 45 -19.98 14.60 18.83
C ALA A 45 -19.00 15.20 19.89
N GLY A 46 -19.22 16.44 20.32
CA GLY A 46 -18.51 17.09 21.45
C GLY A 46 -19.15 16.79 22.82
N PRO A 47 -18.65 17.39 23.91
CA PRO A 47 -19.03 18.78 24.22
C PRO A 47 -17.89 19.71 24.75
N ALA A 48 -18.26 20.97 25.06
CA ALA A 48 -17.43 22.16 25.37
C ALA A 48 -16.67 22.11 26.73
N GLU A 49 -15.76 23.04 27.10
CA GLU A 49 -15.44 24.43 26.67
C GLU A 49 -13.90 24.74 26.72
N ASN A 50 -13.29 25.96 26.78
CA ASN A 50 -13.73 27.39 26.72
C ASN A 50 -12.60 28.33 26.18
N ASP A 51 -13.01 29.58 25.85
CA ASP A 51 -12.30 30.88 25.66
C ASP A 51 -11.07 31.06 24.73
N LYS A 52 -11.13 32.17 23.96
CA LYS A 52 -10.11 32.91 23.16
C LYS A 52 -9.03 32.15 22.36
N GLY A 53 -9.26 32.08 21.05
CA GLY A 53 -8.23 31.98 20.02
C GLY A 53 -8.61 32.76 18.75
N THR A 54 -7.73 33.66 18.29
CA THR A 54 -7.92 34.53 17.12
C THR A 54 -8.22 33.76 15.84
N GLN A 55 -9.16 34.25 15.02
CA GLN A 55 -9.38 33.74 13.65
C GLN A 55 -8.13 33.96 12.79
N ILE A 56 -7.34 32.90 12.60
CA ILE A 56 -6.41 32.81 11.48
C ILE A 56 -7.20 32.25 10.30
N LYS A 57 -7.40 33.07 9.26
CA LYS A 57 -7.82 32.57 7.95
C LYS A 57 -6.75 31.58 7.48
N LEU A 58 -7.08 30.30 7.39
CA LEU A 58 -6.29 29.34 6.63
C LEU A 58 -6.71 29.42 5.16
N ASP A 59 -6.44 30.56 4.52
CA ASP A 59 -6.32 30.61 3.07
C ASP A 59 -5.01 29.87 2.73
N ASN A 60 -5.07 28.54 2.61
CA ASN A 60 -3.97 27.74 2.12
C ASN A 60 -4.44 26.85 0.97
N ASP A 61 -4.48 27.45 -0.22
CA ASP A 61 -4.67 26.80 -1.52
C ASP A 61 -3.39 26.04 -1.93
N GLN A 62 -2.81 25.28 -1.00
CA GLN A 62 -1.75 24.34 -1.29
C GLN A 62 -2.40 23.00 -1.61
N SER A 63 -2.33 22.63 -2.90
CA SER A 63 -2.25 21.25 -3.33
C SER A 63 -1.42 20.44 -2.33
N PRO A 64 -1.86 19.24 -1.90
CA PRO A 64 -0.98 18.37 -1.13
C PRO A 64 0.34 18.22 -1.88
N ASP A 65 1.44 18.35 -1.15
CA ASP A 65 2.81 18.31 -1.66
C ASP A 65 3.07 16.93 -2.29
N GLU A 66 2.80 16.81 -3.59
CA GLU A 66 3.10 15.60 -4.34
C GLU A 66 4.62 15.42 -4.31
N SER A 67 5.07 14.45 -3.51
CA SER A 67 6.48 14.12 -3.33
C SER A 67 7.20 14.20 -4.69
N PRO A 68 8.31 14.95 -4.83
CA PRO A 68 8.95 15.21 -6.12
C PRO A 68 9.52 13.94 -6.80
N LEU A 69 9.45 12.79 -6.11
CA LEU A 69 9.69 11.47 -6.64
C LEU A 69 8.53 10.92 -7.49
N LEU A 70 7.28 11.33 -7.23
CA LEU A 70 6.09 10.80 -7.91
C LEU A 70 6.11 11.06 -9.41
N VAL A 71 6.65 12.19 -9.85
CA VAL A 71 6.83 12.56 -11.27
C VAL A 71 8.07 11.93 -11.92
N LYS A 72 8.86 11.13 -11.20
CA LYS A 72 10.07 10.49 -11.74
C LYS A 72 9.73 9.16 -12.41
N LYS A 73 10.47 8.84 -13.47
CA LYS A 73 10.37 7.55 -14.16
C LYS A 73 10.97 6.44 -13.30
N PRO A 74 10.21 5.41 -12.90
CA PRO A 74 10.77 4.25 -12.20
C PRO A 74 11.71 3.44 -13.09
N GLU A 75 12.77 2.89 -12.51
CA GLU A 75 13.59 1.87 -13.16
C GLU A 75 12.97 0.48 -13.04
N THR A 76 13.12 -0.34 -14.08
CA THR A 76 12.56 -1.71 -14.15
C THR A 76 13.04 -2.60 -13.00
N ASP A 77 14.28 -2.46 -12.53
CA ASP A 77 14.81 -3.25 -11.42
C ASP A 77 14.11 -2.95 -10.09
N ASP A 78 13.74 -1.68 -9.83
CA ASP A 78 13.01 -1.31 -8.62
C ASP A 78 11.54 -1.76 -8.73
N LEU A 79 10.93 -1.60 -9.91
CA LEU A 79 9.60 -2.17 -10.18
C LEU A 79 9.57 -3.68 -9.93
N MET A 80 10.56 -4.42 -10.42
CA MET A 80 10.63 -5.87 -10.21
C MET A 80 10.79 -6.25 -8.74
N LYS A 81 11.62 -5.53 -7.95
CA LYS A 81 11.75 -5.76 -6.49
C LYS A 81 10.41 -5.54 -5.77
N LEU A 82 9.68 -4.48 -6.13
CA LEU A 82 8.44 -4.05 -5.45
C LEU A 82 7.22 -4.90 -5.84
N PHE A 83 7.20 -5.46 -7.06
CA PHE A 83 6.06 -6.20 -7.61
C PHE A 83 6.26 -7.71 -7.74
N ILE A 84 7.40 -8.29 -7.32
CA ILE A 84 7.67 -9.73 -7.46
C ILE A 84 6.57 -10.60 -6.83
N ASP A 85 6.10 -10.23 -5.63
CA ASP A 85 5.00 -10.93 -4.93
C ASP A 85 3.64 -10.73 -5.61
N SER A 86 3.51 -9.72 -6.48
CA SER A 86 2.32 -9.41 -7.28
C SER A 86 2.42 -9.87 -8.74
N ALA A 87 3.45 -10.66 -9.11
CA ALA A 87 3.68 -11.08 -10.49
C ALA A 87 2.52 -11.87 -11.12
N ALA A 88 1.70 -12.57 -10.31
CA ALA A 88 0.47 -13.23 -10.77
C ALA A 88 -0.58 -12.24 -11.33
N HIS A 89 -0.49 -10.95 -10.98
CA HIS A 89 -1.41 -9.88 -11.39
C HIS A 89 -0.89 -9.04 -12.56
N TYR A 90 0.12 -9.50 -13.31
CA TYR A 90 0.69 -8.78 -14.45
C TYR A 90 -0.34 -8.26 -15.47
N MET A 91 -1.46 -8.99 -15.70
CA MET A 91 -2.54 -8.53 -16.58
C MET A 91 -3.25 -7.28 -16.03
N ILE A 92 -3.56 -7.27 -14.73
CA ILE A 92 -4.21 -6.12 -14.06
C ILE A 92 -3.27 -4.91 -14.10
N ILE A 93 -2.00 -5.12 -13.76
CA ILE A 93 -0.95 -4.11 -13.81
C ILE A 93 -0.83 -3.54 -15.23
N GLY A 94 -0.70 -4.41 -16.25
CA GLY A 94 -0.54 -3.97 -17.64
C GLY A 94 -1.75 -3.22 -18.19
N ILE A 95 -2.97 -3.65 -17.87
CA ILE A 95 -4.21 -2.93 -18.24
C ILE A 95 -4.25 -1.55 -17.57
N GLY A 96 -3.95 -1.47 -16.26
CA GLY A 96 -3.90 -0.20 -15.53
C GLY A 96 -2.84 0.77 -16.04
N LEU A 97 -1.69 0.25 -16.47
CA LEU A 97 -0.60 0.99 -17.14
C LEU A 97 -0.87 1.27 -18.62
N SER A 98 -2.00 0.80 -19.16
CA SER A 98 -2.43 0.98 -20.55
C SER A 98 -1.42 0.43 -21.58
N VAL A 99 -0.85 -0.74 -21.29
CA VAL A 99 -0.01 -1.52 -22.21
C VAL A 99 -0.73 -2.75 -22.72
N ASN A 100 -0.33 -3.22 -23.91
CA ASN A 100 -0.89 -4.45 -24.47
C ASN A 100 -0.42 -5.68 -23.65
N VAL A 101 -1.38 -6.52 -23.27
CA VAL A 101 -1.17 -7.81 -22.57
C VAL A 101 -1.80 -9.00 -23.30
N THR A 102 -2.43 -8.81 -24.46
CA THR A 102 -3.26 -9.85 -25.12
C THR A 102 -2.45 -10.99 -25.74
N ASP A 103 -1.17 -10.74 -26.01
CA ASP A 103 -0.18 -11.69 -26.54
C ASP A 103 0.65 -12.37 -25.44
N LEU A 104 0.44 -12.00 -24.16
CA LEU A 104 1.12 -12.62 -23.03
C LEU A 104 0.49 -13.96 -22.66
N THR A 105 1.33 -15.00 -22.56
CA THR A 105 0.87 -16.38 -22.31
C THR A 105 0.50 -16.59 -20.83
N PRO A 106 -0.76 -16.91 -20.48
CA PRO A 106 -1.23 -16.99 -19.09
C PRO A 106 -0.90 -18.32 -18.40
N LEU A 107 0.39 -18.65 -18.31
CA LEU A 107 0.88 -19.84 -17.60
C LEU A 107 1.43 -19.45 -16.20
N PRO A 108 1.10 -20.19 -15.12
CA PRO A 108 1.53 -19.85 -13.76
C PRO A 108 3.05 -19.68 -13.58
N HIS A 109 3.85 -20.44 -14.33
CA HIS A 109 5.32 -20.39 -14.28
C HIS A 109 5.94 -19.26 -15.12
N LEU A 110 5.14 -18.51 -15.91
CA LEU A 110 5.60 -17.37 -16.72
C LEU A 110 5.24 -16.01 -16.11
N THR A 111 4.60 -15.97 -14.95
CA THR A 111 4.10 -14.74 -14.29
C THR A 111 5.18 -13.66 -14.13
N ILE A 112 6.38 -14.03 -13.67
CA ILE A 112 7.53 -13.10 -13.55
C ILE A 112 7.98 -12.58 -14.92
N LEU A 113 8.08 -13.44 -15.94
CA LEU A 113 8.48 -13.04 -17.29
C LEU A 113 7.44 -12.13 -17.96
N ASN A 114 6.16 -12.38 -17.73
CA ASN A 114 5.08 -11.54 -18.21
C ASN A 114 5.05 -10.18 -17.48
N LEU A 115 5.36 -10.13 -16.18
CA LEU A 115 5.52 -8.89 -15.43
C LEU A 115 6.70 -8.05 -15.96
N ILE A 116 7.85 -8.68 -16.23
CA ILE A 116 9.01 -8.03 -16.87
C ILE A 116 8.60 -7.42 -18.21
N GLN A 117 7.90 -8.17 -19.07
CA GLN A 117 7.41 -7.64 -20.35
C GLN A 117 6.42 -6.49 -20.18
N VAL A 118 5.53 -6.52 -19.18
CA VAL A 118 4.62 -5.41 -18.88
C VAL A 118 5.40 -4.14 -18.52
N PHE A 119 6.41 -4.22 -17.66
CA PHE A 119 7.22 -3.06 -17.30
C PHE A 119 8.13 -2.57 -18.43
N GLN A 120 8.68 -3.45 -19.26
CA GLN A 120 9.41 -3.07 -20.48
C GLN A 120 8.49 -2.30 -21.44
N ARG A 121 7.33 -2.88 -21.79
CA ARG A 121 6.33 -2.24 -22.66
C ARG A 121 5.85 -0.90 -22.12
N TRP A 122 5.74 -0.75 -20.80
CA TRP A 122 5.36 0.53 -20.19
C TRP A 122 6.50 1.54 -20.25
N SER A 123 7.73 1.14 -19.91
CA SER A 123 8.93 1.97 -20.06
C SER A 123 9.11 2.52 -21.48
N ASP A 124 8.82 1.69 -22.49
CA ASP A 124 9.03 1.98 -23.90
C ASP A 124 7.77 2.60 -24.57
N SER A 125 6.71 2.82 -23.80
CA SER A 125 5.48 3.46 -24.29
C SER A 125 5.57 4.98 -24.31
N ASN A 126 4.69 5.61 -25.10
CA ASN A 126 4.46 7.06 -25.07
C ASN A 126 3.52 7.49 -23.91
N ASN A 127 3.24 6.61 -22.94
CA ASN A 127 2.40 6.93 -21.79
C ASN A 127 3.20 7.70 -20.73
N ASP A 128 2.51 8.27 -19.75
CA ASP A 128 3.17 8.80 -18.56
C ASP A 128 3.78 7.65 -17.74
N VAL A 129 5.12 7.53 -17.77
CA VAL A 129 5.87 6.50 -17.05
C VAL A 129 6.39 7.09 -15.75
N THR A 130 5.54 7.14 -14.73
CA THR A 130 5.80 7.81 -13.45
C THR A 130 5.48 6.91 -12.26
N TRP A 131 6.15 7.16 -11.13
CA TRP A 131 5.79 6.54 -9.84
C TRP A 131 4.33 6.85 -9.46
N ALA A 132 3.83 8.05 -9.75
CA ALA A 132 2.41 8.42 -9.59
C ALA A 132 1.47 7.47 -10.34
N LYS A 133 1.75 7.22 -11.62
CA LYS A 133 0.91 6.39 -12.49
C LYS A 133 0.81 4.95 -11.98
N ILE A 134 1.91 4.33 -11.55
CA ILE A 134 1.87 2.95 -11.04
C ILE A 134 1.32 2.86 -9.61
N LEU A 135 1.59 3.86 -8.75
CA LEU A 135 0.98 3.93 -7.42
C LEU A 135 -0.55 4.01 -7.50
N LYS A 136 -1.07 4.80 -8.45
CA LYS A 136 -2.51 4.86 -8.73
C LYS A 136 -3.07 3.50 -9.18
N VAL A 137 -2.35 2.74 -10.01
CA VAL A 137 -2.79 1.38 -10.39
C VAL A 137 -2.88 0.47 -9.17
N CYS A 138 -1.99 0.61 -8.18
CA CYS A 138 -2.13 -0.16 -6.93
C CYS A 138 -3.38 0.25 -6.13
N GLN A 139 -3.66 1.56 -6.05
CA GLN A 139 -4.83 2.12 -5.37
C GLN A 139 -6.17 1.77 -6.04
N ASP A 140 -6.19 1.64 -7.36
CA ASP A 140 -7.36 1.20 -8.13
C ASP A 140 -7.66 -0.32 -7.92
N PHE A 141 -6.67 -1.11 -7.48
CA PHE A 141 -6.78 -2.57 -7.28
C PHE A 141 -6.21 -3.05 -5.92
N PRO A 142 -6.71 -2.54 -4.77
CA PRO A 142 -6.08 -2.73 -3.47
C PRO A 142 -6.09 -4.19 -2.97
N ASN A 143 -7.08 -4.98 -3.38
CA ASN A 143 -7.17 -6.40 -3.04
C ASN A 143 -6.07 -7.27 -3.71
N GLN A 144 -5.50 -6.80 -4.82
CA GLN A 144 -4.46 -7.49 -5.59
C GLN A 144 -3.09 -6.85 -5.41
N LEU A 145 -3.05 -5.52 -5.23
CA LEU A 145 -1.83 -4.73 -5.29
C LEU A 145 -1.54 -3.92 -4.02
N GLY A 146 -2.37 -3.99 -2.97
CA GLY A 146 -2.19 -3.22 -1.73
C GLY A 146 -0.85 -3.45 -1.02
N LYS A 147 -0.25 -4.65 -1.15
CA LYS A 147 1.13 -4.89 -0.68
C LYS A 147 2.15 -4.09 -1.50
N ALA A 148 2.05 -4.13 -2.83
CA ALA A 148 2.91 -3.35 -3.72
C ALA A 148 2.73 -1.83 -3.51
N GLU A 149 1.51 -1.37 -3.19
CA GLU A 149 1.24 0.01 -2.77
C GLU A 149 2.06 0.40 -1.52
N ALA A 150 1.98 -0.42 -0.47
CA ALA A 150 2.71 -0.20 0.77
C ALA A 150 4.23 -0.23 0.56
N ASP A 151 4.72 -1.17 -0.25
CA ASP A 151 6.14 -1.29 -0.58
C ASP A 151 6.64 -0.10 -1.44
N ILE A 152 5.86 0.38 -2.42
CA ILE A 152 6.16 1.63 -3.15
C ILE A 152 6.23 2.81 -2.19
N ASN A 153 5.19 3.03 -1.38
CA ASN A 153 5.14 4.17 -0.45
C ASN A 153 6.34 4.16 0.52
N LYS A 154 6.69 2.98 1.06
CA LYS A 154 7.88 2.80 1.89
C LYS A 154 9.18 3.08 1.14
N PHE A 155 9.30 2.63 -0.11
CA PHE A 155 10.48 2.89 -0.95
C PHE A 155 10.63 4.38 -1.27
N LEU A 156 9.57 5.07 -1.70
CA LEU A 156 9.62 6.50 -2.03
C LEU A 156 9.92 7.40 -0.82
N LEU A 157 9.61 6.96 0.40
CA LEU A 157 10.01 7.65 1.63
C LEU A 157 11.48 7.40 2.03
N SER A 158 12.15 6.41 1.44
CA SER A 158 13.51 6.02 1.81
C SER A 158 14.60 7.00 1.35
N PRO A 159 15.75 7.04 2.04
CA PRO A 159 16.94 7.73 1.56
C PRO A 159 17.42 7.18 0.20
N GLU A 160 17.31 5.87 -0.04
CA GLU A 160 17.72 5.22 -1.29
C GLU A 160 16.98 5.79 -2.51
N ALA A 161 15.65 5.92 -2.43
CA ALA A 161 14.86 6.49 -3.54
C ALA A 161 15.18 7.97 -3.77
N ARG A 162 15.36 8.76 -2.69
CA ARG A 162 15.77 10.17 -2.80
C ARG A 162 17.13 10.30 -3.47
N ASP A 163 18.10 9.50 -3.03
CA ASP A 163 19.45 9.49 -3.57
C ASP A 163 19.53 9.01 -5.02
N LYS A 164 18.59 8.17 -5.45
CA LYS A 164 18.53 7.61 -6.81
C LYS A 164 17.82 8.53 -7.81
N TYR A 165 16.72 9.16 -7.40
CA TYR A 165 15.80 9.85 -8.33
C TYR A 165 15.78 11.40 -8.19
N LEU A 166 16.39 11.98 -7.15
CA LEU A 166 16.46 13.44 -6.92
C LEU A 166 17.89 14.04 -7.01
N LYS A 167 18.91 13.24 -7.34
CA LYS A 167 20.26 13.74 -7.65
C LYS A 167 20.40 14.18 -9.11
#